data_AF-A0A4Y8CLK2-F1
#
_entry.id   AF-A0A4Y8CLK2-F1
#
_cell.length_a   1.000
_cell.length_b   1.000
_cell.length_c   1.000
_cell.angle_alpha   90.00
_cell.angle_beta   90.00
_cell.angle_gamma   90.00
#
_symmetry.space_group_name_H-M   'P 1'
#
loop_
_entity.id
_entity.type
_entity.pdbx_description
1 polymer ?
#
loop_
_entity_poly.entity_id
_entity_poly.type
_entity_poly.pdbx_seq_one_letter_code
_entity_poly.pdbx_strand_id
1 'polypeptide(L)'
;MSTFQIKDSNVEVTLCEGITKDELLSFPAFKSWHNRLIESLALQGKSSDHPFHSDPYRLRSVKIQSLDRWGKRIGFIKISSKITNEAGESLPGDIFLRGPSVGMMVIVQPEDAEKPGEERWVVMTVQPRPASGSLAFIELPAGMVDDGTFKGAAAKEIQEELGWTIPADQLTNLSELAISDGANKGGEVLPRAMFPSAGGCDEYIQIFLHEKKISREKLKETTGKLTGLRDQGEKITLKLVK
;
A
#
# COMPACT_ATOMS: atom_id res chain seq x y z
N MET A 1 -6.32 -12.82 27.03
CA MET A 1 -6.70 -11.76 26.08
C MET A 1 -7.16 -10.56 26.88
N SER A 2 -6.56 -9.40 26.67
CA SER A 2 -6.97 -8.14 27.30
C SER A 2 -7.91 -7.39 26.37
N THR A 3 -8.81 -6.60 26.95
CA THR A 3 -9.84 -5.85 26.21
C THR A 3 -9.80 -4.39 26.65
N PHE A 4 -10.04 -3.47 25.73
CA PHE A 4 -10.20 -2.06 26.03
C PHE A 4 -11.22 -1.41 25.10
N GLN A 5 -11.75 -0.25 25.49
CA GLN A 5 -12.59 0.57 24.62
C GLN A 5 -11.75 1.68 23.98
N ILE A 6 -11.93 1.90 22.67
CA ILE A 6 -11.34 3.05 21.99
C ILE A 6 -12.01 4.31 22.54
N LYS A 7 -11.19 5.29 22.94
CA LYS A 7 -11.65 6.53 23.57
C LYS A 7 -12.69 7.23 22.69
N ASP A 8 -13.73 7.77 23.32
CA ASP A 8 -14.81 8.52 22.66
C ASP A 8 -15.60 7.68 21.62
N SER A 9 -15.54 6.34 21.75
CA SER A 9 -16.32 5.40 20.94
C SER A 9 -16.86 4.26 21.81
N ASN A 10 -17.96 3.63 21.37
CA ASN A 10 -18.48 2.40 21.98
C ASN A 10 -17.83 1.13 21.36
N VAL A 11 -16.66 1.25 20.74
CA VAL A 11 -15.99 0.13 20.06
C VAL A 11 -15.08 -0.60 21.04
N GLU A 12 -15.41 -1.87 21.30
CA GLU A 12 -14.58 -2.77 22.09
C GLU A 12 -13.47 -3.39 21.24
N VAL A 13 -12.24 -3.39 21.76
CA VAL A 13 -11.08 -4.02 21.11
C VAL A 13 -10.52 -5.13 21.98
N THR A 14 -10.47 -6.34 21.42
CA THR A 14 -9.88 -7.52 22.07
C THR A 14 -8.49 -7.78 21.48
N LEU A 15 -7.47 -7.73 22.32
CA LEU A 15 -6.07 -7.94 21.95
C LEU A 15 -5.70 -9.43 21.98
N CYS A 16 -4.88 -9.85 21.01
CA CYS A 16 -4.13 -11.10 21.11
C CYS A 16 -2.90 -10.94 22.03
N GLU A 17 -2.20 -12.04 22.28
CA GLU A 17 -0.95 -12.02 23.05
C GLU A 17 0.16 -11.28 22.28
N GLY A 18 1.05 -10.60 23.01
CA GLY A 18 2.24 -9.98 22.41
C GLY A 18 2.02 -8.60 21.80
N ILE A 19 0.90 -7.93 22.08
CA ILE A 19 0.65 -6.52 21.72
C ILE A 19 -0.06 -5.78 22.85
N THR A 20 0.39 -4.57 23.12
CA THR A 20 -0.25 -3.66 24.09
C THR A 20 -1.25 -2.74 23.39
N LYS A 21 -2.15 -2.15 24.19
CA LYS A 21 -3.06 -1.09 23.72
C LYS A 21 -2.32 0.04 23.02
N ASP A 22 -1.26 0.54 23.65
CA ASP A 22 -0.54 1.73 23.14
C ASP A 22 0.20 1.41 21.84
N GLU A 23 0.79 0.22 21.72
CA GLU A 23 1.40 -0.23 20.47
C GLU A 23 0.37 -0.37 19.35
N LEU A 24 -0.82 -0.94 19.60
CA LEU A 24 -1.88 -1.04 18.60
C LEU A 24 -2.37 0.33 18.15
N LEU A 25 -2.65 1.23 19.10
CA LEU A 25 -3.14 2.58 18.79
C LEU A 25 -2.08 3.46 18.10
N SER A 26 -0.80 3.13 18.28
CA SER A 26 0.32 3.78 17.59
C SER A 26 0.66 3.14 16.25
N PHE A 27 0.12 1.95 15.94
CA PHE A 27 0.40 1.25 14.69
C PHE A 27 -0.25 1.99 13.50
N PRO A 28 0.53 2.50 12.53
CA PRO A 28 0.01 3.41 11.49
C PRO A 28 -1.11 2.81 10.64
N ALA A 29 -1.01 1.52 10.27
CA ALA A 29 -2.02 0.85 9.46
C ALA A 29 -3.36 0.72 10.20
N PHE A 30 -3.34 0.34 11.48
CA PHE A 30 -4.55 0.28 12.31
C PHE A 30 -5.19 1.66 12.46
N LYS A 31 -4.40 2.69 12.79
CA LYS A 31 -4.89 4.07 12.94
C LYS A 31 -5.52 4.59 11.64
N SER A 32 -4.86 4.38 10.51
CA SER A 32 -5.30 4.86 9.20
C SER A 32 -6.56 4.14 8.71
N TRP A 33 -6.63 2.82 8.89
CA TRP A 33 -7.82 2.04 8.59
C TRP A 33 -9.00 2.47 9.47
N HIS A 34 -8.80 2.52 10.79
CA HIS A 34 -9.85 2.86 11.75
C HIS A 34 -10.44 4.24 11.47
N ASN A 35 -9.59 5.27 11.30
CA ASN A 35 -10.07 6.63 11.07
C ASN A 35 -10.87 6.74 9.76
N ARG A 36 -10.37 6.17 8.66
CA ARG A 36 -11.09 6.17 7.38
C ARG A 36 -12.43 5.45 7.47
N LEU A 37 -12.48 4.31 8.16
CA LEU A 37 -13.72 3.56 8.34
C LEU A 37 -14.73 4.35 9.17
N ILE A 38 -14.33 4.95 10.29
CA ILE A 38 -15.23 5.76 11.12
C ILE A 38 -15.76 6.98 10.36
N GLU A 39 -14.91 7.66 9.59
CA GLU A 39 -15.31 8.78 8.74
C GLU A 39 -16.33 8.34 7.67
N SER A 40 -16.08 7.22 6.99
CA SER A 40 -16.99 6.64 6.00
C SER A 40 -18.34 6.26 6.63
N LEU A 41 -18.32 5.57 7.78
CA LEU A 41 -19.55 5.19 8.50
C LEU A 41 -20.36 6.44 8.92
N ALA A 42 -19.71 7.54 9.27
CA ALA A 42 -20.40 8.78 9.63
C ALA A 42 -21.14 9.43 8.44
N LEU A 43 -20.75 9.17 7.19
CA LEU A 43 -21.41 9.71 6.01
C LEU A 43 -22.87 9.25 5.87
N GLN A 44 -23.20 8.08 6.40
CA GLN A 44 -24.55 7.51 6.42
C GLN A 44 -25.57 8.46 7.07
N GLY A 45 -25.15 9.24 8.06
CA GLY A 45 -26.00 10.23 8.74
C GLY A 45 -26.00 11.62 8.12
N LYS A 46 -25.14 11.91 7.14
CA LYS A 46 -24.97 13.27 6.57
C LYS A 46 -25.93 13.58 5.42
N SER A 47 -26.45 12.55 4.74
CA SER A 47 -27.40 12.71 3.64
C SER A 47 -28.45 11.61 3.70
N SER A 48 -29.71 11.98 3.47
CA SER A 48 -30.81 11.03 3.30
C SER A 48 -30.66 10.15 2.06
N ASP A 49 -29.85 10.59 1.09
CA ASP A 49 -29.60 9.87 -0.16
C ASP A 49 -28.50 8.81 -0.01
N HIS A 50 -27.84 8.73 1.15
CA HIS A 50 -26.84 7.70 1.39
C HIS A 50 -27.50 6.32 1.37
N PRO A 51 -26.95 5.30 0.66
CA PRO A 51 -27.59 3.99 0.50
C PRO A 51 -27.98 3.29 1.81
N PHE A 52 -27.23 3.55 2.87
CA PHE A 52 -27.44 2.99 4.21
C PHE A 52 -28.04 3.99 5.23
N HIS A 53 -28.62 5.10 4.78
CA HIS A 53 -29.17 6.13 5.69
C HIS A 53 -30.28 5.58 6.61
N SER A 54 -31.17 4.75 6.06
CA SER A 54 -32.34 4.24 6.78
C SER A 54 -32.00 3.25 7.89
N ASP A 55 -30.91 2.49 7.74
CA ASP A 55 -30.41 1.57 8.77
C ASP A 55 -28.87 1.53 8.74
N PRO A 56 -28.21 2.48 9.43
CA PRO A 56 -26.77 2.69 9.29
C PRO A 56 -25.94 1.60 9.97
N TYR A 57 -24.89 1.17 9.27
CA TYR A 57 -23.88 0.28 9.82
C TYR A 57 -23.03 0.99 10.88
N ARG A 58 -22.59 0.22 11.88
CA ARG A 58 -21.70 0.67 12.95
C ARG A 58 -20.62 -0.36 13.20
N LEU A 59 -19.40 0.11 13.42
CA LEU A 59 -18.34 -0.72 13.98
C LEU A 59 -18.68 -1.03 15.45
N ARG A 60 -18.86 -2.30 15.78
CA ARG A 60 -19.26 -2.78 17.12
C ARG A 60 -18.06 -3.22 17.94
N SER A 61 -17.15 -3.97 17.31
CA SER A 61 -15.92 -4.44 17.95
C SER A 61 -14.83 -4.76 16.95
N VAL A 62 -13.60 -4.83 17.45
CA VAL A 62 -12.43 -5.29 16.70
C VAL A 62 -11.69 -6.34 17.53
N LYS A 63 -11.41 -7.49 16.94
CA LYS A 63 -10.56 -8.53 17.52
C LYS A 63 -9.25 -8.59 16.75
N ILE A 64 -8.14 -8.42 17.46
CA ILE A 64 -6.82 -8.71 16.92
C ILE A 64 -6.64 -10.23 16.92
N GLN A 65 -6.53 -10.84 15.75
CA GLN A 65 -6.44 -12.30 15.60
C GLN A 65 -5.00 -12.78 15.72
N SER A 66 -4.07 -12.09 15.07
CA SER A 66 -2.64 -12.39 15.09
C SER A 66 -1.82 -11.15 14.72
N LEU A 67 -0.52 -11.19 15.01
CA LEU A 67 0.42 -10.18 14.57
C LEU A 67 1.78 -10.81 14.22
N ASP A 68 2.50 -10.16 13.32
CA ASP A 68 3.89 -10.45 13.02
C ASP A 68 4.78 -9.37 13.65
N ARG A 69 5.94 -9.77 14.17
CA ARG A 69 6.96 -8.83 14.67
C ARG A 69 8.33 -9.10 14.08
N TRP A 70 9.05 -8.01 13.84
CA TRP A 70 10.48 -8.03 13.53
C TRP A 70 11.22 -7.37 14.70
N GLY A 71 11.69 -8.21 15.63
CA GLY A 71 12.19 -7.74 16.92
C GLY A 71 11.10 -7.01 17.71
N LYS A 72 11.31 -5.72 17.98
CA LYS A 72 10.32 -4.88 18.69
C LYS A 72 9.28 -4.26 17.76
N ARG A 73 9.55 -4.17 16.45
CA ARG A 73 8.67 -3.53 15.48
C ARG A 73 7.50 -4.44 15.14
N ILE A 74 6.28 -3.93 15.24
CA ILE A 74 5.09 -4.60 14.68
C ILE A 74 5.19 -4.52 13.16
N GLY A 75 5.07 -5.67 12.50
CA GLY A 75 5.04 -5.75 11.07
C GLY A 75 3.64 -5.69 10.51
N PHE A 76 2.89 -6.77 10.73
CA PHE A 76 1.53 -6.91 10.21
C PHE A 76 0.57 -7.32 11.32
N ILE A 77 -0.71 -6.98 11.14
CA ILE A 77 -1.78 -7.37 12.06
C ILE A 77 -2.94 -7.97 11.26
N LYS A 78 -3.44 -9.14 11.67
CA LYS A 78 -4.73 -9.64 11.20
C LYS A 78 -5.81 -9.26 12.21
N ILE A 79 -6.89 -8.65 11.72
CA ILE A 79 -8.06 -8.30 12.54
C ILE A 79 -9.33 -8.97 12.02
N SER A 80 -10.29 -9.12 12.92
CA SER A 80 -11.69 -9.40 12.60
C SER A 80 -12.55 -8.33 13.25
N SER A 81 -13.30 -7.58 12.44
CA SER A 81 -14.17 -6.49 12.89
C SER A 81 -15.62 -6.87 12.74
N LYS A 82 -16.43 -6.53 13.75
CA LYS A 82 -17.88 -6.70 13.69
C LYS A 82 -18.51 -5.39 13.27
N ILE A 83 -19.00 -5.34 12.04
CA ILE A 83 -19.69 -4.17 11.48
C ILE A 83 -21.12 -4.57 11.17
N THR A 84 -22.09 -4.00 11.90
CA THR A 84 -23.51 -4.36 11.76
C THR A 84 -24.43 -3.15 11.87
N ASN A 85 -25.56 -3.19 11.19
CA ASN A 85 -26.68 -2.27 11.39
C ASN A 85 -27.61 -2.78 12.52
N GLU A 86 -28.76 -2.14 12.72
CA GLU A 86 -29.70 -2.54 13.78
C GLU A 86 -30.62 -3.70 13.34
N ALA A 87 -30.82 -3.92 12.04
CA ALA A 87 -31.48 -5.12 11.52
C ALA A 87 -30.66 -6.41 11.69
N GLY A 88 -29.38 -6.30 12.07
CA GLY A 88 -28.48 -7.44 12.31
C GLY A 88 -27.72 -7.92 11.07
N GLU A 89 -27.80 -7.19 9.96
CA GLU A 89 -26.95 -7.43 8.79
C GLU A 89 -25.49 -7.11 9.10
N SER A 90 -24.57 -7.80 8.42
CA SER A 90 -23.13 -7.63 8.65
C SER A 90 -22.37 -7.36 7.35
N LEU A 91 -21.31 -6.55 7.48
CA LEU A 91 -20.31 -6.36 6.43
C LEU A 91 -19.08 -7.24 6.70
N PRO A 92 -18.32 -7.64 5.66
CA PRO A 92 -17.06 -8.34 5.84
C PRO A 92 -16.09 -7.52 6.70
N GLY A 93 -15.42 -8.18 7.63
CA GLY A 93 -14.56 -7.51 8.62
C GLY A 93 -13.21 -8.16 8.86
N ASP A 94 -12.86 -9.21 8.11
CA ASP A 94 -11.58 -9.93 8.27
C ASP A 94 -10.48 -9.27 7.43
N ILE A 95 -9.65 -8.45 8.07
CA ILE A 95 -8.75 -7.52 7.37
C ILE A 95 -7.30 -7.78 7.77
N PHE A 96 -6.42 -7.85 6.77
CA PHE A 96 -4.97 -7.85 6.94
C PHE A 96 -4.44 -6.42 6.88
N LEU A 97 -3.86 -5.97 7.98
CA LEU A 97 -3.29 -4.64 8.13
C LEU A 97 -1.79 -4.70 7.89
N ARG A 98 -1.37 -4.15 6.75
CA ARG A 98 0.04 -3.99 6.36
C ARG A 98 0.43 -2.56 6.05
N GLY A 99 -0.53 -1.70 5.75
CA GLY A 99 -0.29 -0.29 5.42
C GLY A 99 0.06 -0.03 3.95
N PRO A 100 0.40 1.23 3.62
CA PRO A 100 0.66 1.69 2.26
C PRO A 100 1.96 1.18 1.64
N SER A 101 1.97 1.13 0.32
CA SER A 101 3.16 0.85 -0.48
C SER A 101 3.27 1.80 -1.69
N VAL A 102 4.41 1.75 -2.36
CA VAL A 102 4.70 2.47 -3.60
C VAL A 102 5.14 1.49 -4.67
N GLY A 103 4.80 1.80 -5.92
CA GLY A 103 5.34 1.12 -7.10
C GLY A 103 5.99 2.12 -8.04
N MET A 104 7.08 1.74 -8.69
CA MET A 104 7.89 2.64 -9.49
C MET A 104 7.95 2.18 -10.94
N MET A 105 7.23 2.88 -11.80
CA MET A 105 7.32 2.76 -13.25
C MET A 105 8.54 3.55 -13.73
N VAL A 106 9.67 2.87 -13.90
CA VAL A 106 10.88 3.48 -14.45
C VAL A 106 10.99 3.14 -15.92
N ILE A 107 10.87 4.14 -16.78
CA ILE A 107 11.00 4.01 -18.23
C ILE A 107 12.38 4.48 -18.64
N VAL A 108 13.09 3.64 -19.40
CA VAL A 108 14.38 3.99 -19.98
C VAL A 108 14.33 4.01 -21.49
N GLN A 109 15.08 4.94 -22.07
CA GLN A 109 15.28 5.10 -23.51
C GLN A 109 16.79 5.24 -23.80
N PRO A 110 17.32 4.73 -24.93
CA PRO A 110 18.70 4.97 -25.33
C PRO A 110 18.90 6.46 -25.61
N GLU A 111 20.05 7.00 -25.22
CA GLU A 111 20.42 8.37 -25.53
C GLU A 111 20.47 8.67 -27.03
N ASP A 112 20.80 7.64 -27.84
CA ASP A 112 20.94 7.69 -29.29
C ASP A 112 19.68 7.24 -30.06
N ALA A 113 18.53 7.12 -29.39
CA ALA A 113 17.28 6.85 -30.08
C ALA A 113 16.88 8.01 -31.02
N GLU A 114 16.55 7.67 -32.26
CA GLU A 114 16.34 8.65 -33.34
C GLU A 114 15.11 9.55 -33.11
N LYS A 115 14.03 9.00 -32.53
CA LYS A 115 12.81 9.76 -32.24
C LYS A 115 12.44 9.72 -30.75
N PRO A 116 11.88 10.83 -30.21
CA PRO A 116 11.24 10.80 -28.90
C PRO A 116 10.18 9.71 -28.85
N GLY A 117 10.23 8.86 -27.83
CA GLY A 117 9.24 7.82 -27.61
C GLY A 117 9.53 6.46 -28.27
N GLU A 118 10.54 6.36 -29.14
CA GLU A 118 11.01 5.07 -29.68
C GLU A 118 11.92 4.35 -28.69
N GLU A 119 12.02 3.02 -28.80
CA GLU A 119 12.94 2.23 -27.97
C GLU A 119 12.75 2.48 -26.46
N ARG A 120 11.51 2.42 -25.97
CA ARG A 120 11.22 2.54 -24.53
C ARG A 120 11.14 1.16 -23.90
N TRP A 121 11.70 1.04 -22.71
CA TRP A 121 11.56 -0.14 -21.87
C TRP A 121 11.19 0.25 -20.45
N VAL A 122 10.30 -0.52 -19.85
CA VAL A 122 10.04 -0.47 -18.42
C VAL A 122 11.05 -1.37 -17.71
N VAL A 123 11.70 -0.84 -16.68
CA VAL A 123 12.57 -1.59 -15.79
C VAL A 123 11.68 -2.31 -14.76
N MET A 124 11.67 -3.63 -14.84
CA MET A 124 10.92 -4.52 -13.95
C MET A 124 11.89 -5.27 -13.03
N THR A 125 11.38 -5.75 -11.91
CA THR A 125 12.07 -6.72 -11.06
C THR A 125 11.53 -8.13 -11.29
N VAL A 126 12.38 -9.12 -11.06
CA VAL A 126 12.04 -10.54 -10.99
C VAL A 126 12.38 -11.03 -9.60
N GLN A 127 11.36 -11.40 -8.83
CA GLN A 127 11.49 -11.68 -7.39
C GLN A 127 10.66 -12.91 -6.98
N PRO A 128 11.04 -13.62 -5.91
CA PRO A 128 10.15 -14.59 -5.29
C PRO A 128 8.97 -13.91 -4.58
N ARG A 129 7.76 -14.29 -4.97
CA ARG A 129 6.50 -13.91 -4.32
C ARG A 129 5.74 -15.18 -3.90
N PRO A 130 6.12 -15.81 -2.76
CA PRO A 130 5.43 -17.01 -2.28
C PRO A 130 3.92 -16.81 -2.07
N ALA A 131 3.50 -15.61 -1.65
CA ALA A 131 2.08 -15.26 -1.50
C ALA A 131 1.29 -15.36 -2.81
N SER A 132 1.94 -15.15 -3.96
CA SER A 132 1.36 -15.30 -5.30
C SER A 132 1.63 -16.68 -5.91
N GLY A 133 2.32 -17.58 -5.20
CA GLY A 133 2.73 -18.89 -5.71
C GLY A 133 3.82 -18.86 -6.78
N SER A 134 4.60 -17.77 -6.88
CA SER A 134 5.66 -17.61 -7.89
C SER A 134 7.03 -17.37 -7.25
N LEU A 135 8.07 -17.98 -7.83
CA LEU A 135 9.46 -17.73 -7.43
C LEU A 135 10.22 -16.83 -8.42
N ALA A 136 9.56 -16.43 -9.51
CA ALA A 136 10.10 -15.56 -10.56
C ALA A 136 9.04 -14.59 -11.05
N PHE A 137 8.37 -13.93 -10.10
CA PHE A 137 7.31 -12.98 -10.39
C PHE A 137 7.88 -11.71 -11.00
N ILE A 138 7.30 -11.23 -12.10
CA ILE A 138 7.73 -10.02 -12.80
C ILE A 138 6.81 -8.88 -12.38
N GLU A 139 7.37 -7.84 -11.78
CA GLU A 139 6.60 -6.71 -11.26
C GLU A 139 7.37 -5.40 -11.36
N LEU A 140 6.66 -4.29 -11.11
CA LEU A 140 7.33 -3.01 -10.92
C LEU A 140 8.17 -3.07 -9.65
N PRO A 141 9.34 -2.42 -9.65
CA PRO A 141 10.03 -2.12 -8.40
C PRO A 141 9.05 -1.52 -7.39
N ALA A 142 9.04 -2.00 -6.14
CA ALA A 142 8.01 -1.63 -5.18
C ALA A 142 8.44 -1.87 -3.73
N GLY A 143 7.91 -1.05 -2.80
CA GLY A 143 8.18 -1.22 -1.39
C GLY A 143 7.20 -0.51 -0.46
N MET A 144 7.34 -0.78 0.83
CA MET A 144 6.45 -0.23 1.85
C MET A 144 6.83 1.20 2.21
N VAL A 145 5.83 2.01 2.57
CA VAL A 145 6.09 3.37 3.05
C VAL A 145 6.27 3.34 4.57
N ASP A 146 7.52 3.40 5.03
CA ASP A 146 7.88 3.62 6.44
C ASP A 146 7.94 5.14 6.74
N ASP A 147 7.45 5.58 7.93
CA ASP A 147 7.53 6.91 8.60
C ASP A 147 7.93 8.18 7.79
N GLY A 148 7.51 8.27 6.53
CA GLY A 148 8.02 9.24 5.56
C GLY A 148 7.04 9.54 4.44
N THR A 149 7.51 10.25 3.42
CA THR A 149 6.67 10.62 2.27
C THR A 149 6.66 9.52 1.22
N PHE A 150 5.55 9.37 0.48
CA PHE A 150 5.46 8.43 -0.65
C PHE A 150 6.58 8.64 -1.68
N LYS A 151 6.91 9.90 -2.00
CA LYS A 151 8.03 10.22 -2.91
C LYS A 151 9.38 9.80 -2.35
N GLY A 152 9.61 10.01 -1.05
CA GLY A 152 10.84 9.58 -0.38
C GLY A 152 10.99 8.06 -0.36
N ALA A 153 9.90 7.34 -0.06
CA ALA A 153 9.87 5.89 -0.14
C ALA A 153 10.17 5.42 -1.57
N ALA A 154 9.49 5.96 -2.59
CA ALA A 154 9.73 5.58 -3.98
C ALA A 154 11.18 5.83 -4.42
N ALA A 155 11.79 6.95 -4.03
CA ALA A 155 13.20 7.24 -4.34
C ALA A 155 14.16 6.24 -3.66
N LYS A 156 13.89 5.89 -2.39
CA LYS A 156 14.67 4.91 -1.62
C LYS A 156 14.59 3.53 -2.27
N GLU A 157 13.39 3.07 -2.61
CA GLU A 157 13.18 1.76 -3.21
C GLU A 157 13.85 1.63 -4.59
N ILE A 158 13.85 2.70 -5.40
CA ILE A 158 14.61 2.70 -6.67
C ILE A 158 16.12 2.56 -6.40
N GLN A 159 16.64 3.20 -5.36
CA GLN A 159 18.04 3.05 -4.99
C GLN A 159 18.37 1.62 -4.55
N GLU A 160 17.53 1.01 -3.72
CA GLU A 160 17.73 -0.33 -3.18
C GLU A 160 17.56 -1.42 -4.25
N GLU A 161 16.50 -1.33 -5.07
CA GLU A 161 16.17 -2.37 -6.04
C GLU A 161 16.84 -2.18 -7.41
N LEU A 162 17.13 -0.95 -7.86
CA LEU A 162 17.76 -0.70 -9.17
C LEU A 162 19.24 -0.28 -9.04
N GLY A 163 19.65 0.21 -7.87
CA GLY A 163 20.96 0.82 -7.67
C GLY A 163 21.07 2.22 -8.29
N TRP A 164 19.93 2.90 -8.51
CA TRP A 164 19.89 4.21 -9.17
C TRP A 164 19.45 5.29 -8.19
N THR A 165 20.17 6.41 -8.17
CA THR A 165 19.75 7.59 -7.40
C THR A 165 18.91 8.49 -8.31
N ILE A 166 17.66 8.70 -7.92
CA ILE A 166 16.72 9.61 -8.59
C ILE A 166 16.26 10.66 -7.59
N PRO A 167 16.41 11.96 -7.90
CA PRO A 167 15.83 13.02 -7.08
C PRO A 167 14.31 12.87 -6.95
N ALA A 168 13.79 12.95 -5.74
CA ALA A 168 12.36 12.72 -5.46
C ALA A 168 11.42 13.72 -6.17
N ASP A 169 11.91 14.90 -6.52
CA ASP A 169 11.20 15.92 -7.31
C ASP A 169 11.04 15.54 -8.78
N GLN A 170 11.85 14.61 -9.30
CA GLN A 170 11.73 14.05 -10.65
C GLN A 170 10.76 12.87 -10.74
N LEU A 171 10.10 12.50 -9.63
CA LEU A 171 9.08 11.48 -9.60
C LEU A 171 7.69 12.08 -9.84
N THR A 172 7.03 11.63 -10.89
CA THR A 172 5.65 11.99 -11.22
C THR A 172 4.69 11.01 -10.55
N ASN A 173 3.75 11.48 -9.73
CA ASN A 173 2.77 10.62 -9.07
C ASN A 173 1.60 10.32 -10.03
N LEU A 174 1.62 9.15 -10.68
CA LEU A 174 0.59 8.75 -11.63
C LEU A 174 -0.77 8.54 -10.95
N SER A 175 -0.79 8.10 -9.69
CA SER A 175 -2.04 7.90 -8.96
C SER A 175 -2.78 9.21 -8.72
N GLU A 176 -2.07 10.29 -8.41
CA GLU A 176 -2.66 11.62 -8.24
C GLU A 176 -3.11 12.23 -9.57
N LEU A 177 -2.39 11.98 -10.66
CA LEU A 177 -2.79 12.42 -11.99
C LEU A 177 -4.05 11.70 -12.48
N ALA A 178 -4.18 10.41 -12.17
CA ALA A 178 -5.30 9.58 -12.63
C ALA A 178 -6.58 9.80 -11.80
N ILE A 179 -6.45 10.13 -10.52
CA ILE A 179 -7.58 10.24 -9.58
C ILE A 179 -7.78 11.71 -9.24
N SER A 180 -8.75 12.36 -9.90
CA SER A 180 -9.08 13.76 -9.64
C SER A 180 -9.62 13.99 -8.22
N ASP A 181 -9.51 15.22 -7.71
CA ASP A 181 -10.08 15.62 -6.42
C ASP A 181 -11.60 15.37 -6.30
N GLY A 182 -12.30 15.35 -7.45
CA GLY A 182 -13.72 15.06 -7.53
C GLY A 182 -14.09 13.57 -7.59
N ALA A 183 -13.13 12.64 -7.45
CA ALA A 183 -13.42 11.20 -7.46
C ALA A 183 -14.30 10.79 -6.26
N ASN A 184 -14.19 11.49 -5.13
CA ASN A 184 -14.94 11.16 -3.91
C ASN A 184 -16.14 12.11 -3.72
N LYS A 185 -17.09 12.11 -4.67
CA LYS A 185 -18.27 13.01 -4.63
C LYS A 185 -19.18 12.81 -3.41
N GLY A 186 -19.04 11.70 -2.67
CA GLY A 186 -19.81 11.38 -1.46
C GLY A 186 -19.20 11.90 -0.14
N GLY A 187 -18.08 12.63 -0.19
CA GLY A 187 -17.38 13.09 1.03
C GLY A 187 -16.48 12.02 1.65
N GLU A 188 -16.24 10.91 0.94
CA GLU A 188 -15.23 9.92 1.34
C GLU A 188 -13.82 10.49 1.22
N VAL A 189 -12.95 10.13 2.16
CA VAL A 189 -11.54 10.53 2.15
C VAL A 189 -10.68 9.28 1.98
N LEU A 190 -10.64 8.77 0.75
CA LEU A 190 -9.75 7.67 0.38
C LEU A 190 -8.45 8.19 -0.23
N PRO A 191 -7.31 7.53 0.04
CA PRO A 191 -6.06 7.78 -0.67
C PRO A 191 -6.25 7.69 -2.19
N ARG A 192 -5.65 8.63 -2.93
CA ARG A 192 -5.51 8.54 -4.39
C ARG A 192 -4.47 7.49 -4.73
N ALA A 193 -4.92 6.25 -4.81
CA ALA A 193 -4.08 5.07 -4.97
C ALA A 193 -4.90 3.89 -5.51
N MET A 194 -4.21 2.87 -6.00
CA MET A 194 -4.82 1.59 -6.35
C MET A 194 -4.86 0.68 -5.12
N PHE A 195 -5.99 0.01 -4.90
CA PHE A 195 -6.17 -0.97 -3.82
C PHE A 195 -6.11 -2.39 -4.39
N PRO A 196 -5.04 -3.16 -4.14
CA PRO A 196 -4.86 -4.47 -4.78
C PRO A 196 -5.90 -5.51 -4.33
N SER A 197 -6.35 -5.42 -3.08
CA SER A 197 -7.30 -6.36 -2.46
C SER A 197 -8.19 -5.65 -1.45
N ALA A 198 -9.01 -4.71 -1.93
CA ALA A 198 -9.84 -3.83 -1.11
C ALA A 198 -10.84 -4.56 -0.18
N GLY A 199 -11.14 -5.84 -0.43
CA GLY A 199 -12.03 -6.65 0.39
C GLY A 199 -11.37 -7.26 1.64
N GLY A 200 -10.04 -7.28 1.74
CA GLY A 200 -9.36 -8.00 2.83
C GLY A 200 -8.00 -7.46 3.25
N CYS A 201 -7.51 -6.38 2.63
CA CYS A 201 -6.23 -5.75 2.93
C CYS A 201 -6.39 -4.23 2.98
N ASP A 202 -5.73 -3.55 3.92
CA ASP A 202 -5.75 -2.09 3.98
C ASP A 202 -4.76 -1.43 3.01
N GLU A 203 -3.93 -2.23 2.34
CA GLU A 203 -2.90 -1.77 1.41
C GLU A 203 -3.50 -0.96 0.26
N TYR A 204 -2.80 0.13 -0.02
CA TYR A 204 -2.98 0.92 -1.22
C TYR A 204 -1.62 1.32 -1.75
N ILE A 205 -1.52 1.38 -3.08
CA ILE A 205 -0.27 1.59 -3.80
C ILE A 205 -0.35 2.88 -4.59
N GLN A 206 0.56 3.81 -4.30
CA GLN A 206 0.80 4.95 -5.19
C GLN A 206 1.85 4.58 -6.22
N ILE A 207 1.55 4.84 -7.49
CA ILE A 207 2.45 4.53 -8.61
C ILE A 207 3.16 5.81 -9.03
N PHE A 208 4.49 5.75 -9.05
CA PHE A 208 5.37 6.83 -9.48
C PHE A 208 5.99 6.51 -10.84
N LEU A 209 6.09 7.52 -11.69
CA LEU A 209 6.77 7.47 -12.97
C LEU A 209 8.10 8.23 -12.89
N HIS A 210 9.15 7.61 -13.43
CA HIS A 210 10.37 8.29 -13.80
C HIS A 210 10.79 7.89 -15.21
N GLU A 211 11.19 8.85 -16.01
CA GLU A 211 11.69 8.62 -17.36
C GLU A 211 13.14 9.09 -17.46
N LYS A 212 14.01 8.25 -18.03
CA LYS A 212 15.43 8.56 -18.13
C LYS A 212 16.04 8.07 -19.43
N LYS A 213 16.95 8.86 -19.98
CA LYS A 213 17.84 8.41 -21.06
C LYS A 213 19.08 7.74 -20.47
N ILE A 214 19.48 6.61 -21.04
CA ILE A 214 20.68 5.86 -20.64
C ILE A 214 21.48 5.42 -21.88
N SER A 215 22.77 5.15 -21.72
CA SER A 215 23.58 4.61 -22.82
C SER A 215 23.11 3.21 -23.23
N ARG A 216 23.34 2.81 -24.49
CA ARG A 216 23.03 1.44 -24.96
C ARG A 216 23.78 0.38 -24.17
N GLU A 217 25.00 0.67 -23.76
CA GLU A 217 25.77 -0.21 -22.87
C GLU A 217 25.02 -0.42 -21.55
N LYS A 218 24.56 0.67 -20.92
CA LYS A 218 23.83 0.58 -19.66
C LYS A 218 22.50 -0.18 -19.79
N LEU A 219 21.80 0.03 -20.91
CA LEU A 219 20.58 -0.70 -21.22
C LEU A 219 20.84 -2.21 -21.31
N LYS A 220 21.90 -2.63 -22.01
CA LYS A 220 22.29 -4.05 -22.13
C LYS A 220 22.67 -4.65 -20.78
N GLU A 221 23.41 -3.90 -19.95
CA GLU A 221 23.78 -4.32 -18.58
C GLU A 221 22.57 -4.46 -17.65
N THR A 222 21.47 -3.76 -17.92
CA THR A 222 20.35 -3.68 -16.98
C THR A 222 19.61 -5.02 -16.89
N THR A 223 19.43 -5.75 -18.00
CA THR A 223 18.73 -7.05 -17.95
C THR A 223 19.64 -8.12 -17.34
N GLY A 224 19.12 -8.88 -16.37
CA GLY A 224 19.87 -9.94 -15.68
C GLY A 224 20.75 -9.45 -14.53
N LYS A 225 20.82 -8.13 -14.30
CA LYS A 225 21.55 -7.55 -13.17
C LYS A 225 20.89 -7.99 -11.85
N LEU A 226 21.73 -8.47 -10.94
CA LEU A 226 21.32 -8.86 -9.58
C LEU A 226 21.36 -7.63 -8.66
N THR A 227 20.29 -7.40 -7.91
CA THR A 227 20.11 -6.24 -7.02
C THR A 227 19.37 -6.64 -5.72
N GLY A 228 18.97 -5.65 -4.91
CA GLY A 228 18.29 -5.87 -3.62
C GLY A 228 19.25 -6.17 -2.46
N LEU A 229 18.71 -6.19 -1.24
CA LEU A 229 19.44 -6.58 -0.04
C LEU A 229 19.56 -8.11 0.04
N ARG A 230 20.42 -8.69 -0.81
CA ARG A 230 20.59 -10.14 -0.94
C ARG A 230 20.93 -10.84 0.37
N ASP A 231 21.74 -10.18 1.21
CA ASP A 231 22.12 -10.69 2.53
C ASP A 231 20.94 -10.70 3.53
N GLN A 232 19.86 -9.98 3.22
CA GLN A 232 18.60 -9.95 3.97
C GLN A 232 17.49 -10.81 3.30
N GLY A 233 17.84 -11.60 2.28
CA GLY A 233 16.93 -12.54 1.62
C GLY A 233 16.25 -12.02 0.36
N GLU A 234 16.49 -10.77 -0.04
CA GLU A 234 15.93 -10.18 -1.27
C GLU A 234 16.71 -10.64 -2.50
N LYS A 235 16.14 -11.59 -3.25
CA LYS A 235 16.74 -12.11 -4.48
C LYS A 235 16.11 -11.45 -5.69
N ILE A 236 16.60 -10.25 -6.03
CA ILE A 236 16.05 -9.44 -7.12
C ILE A 236 16.94 -9.56 -8.37
N THR A 237 16.31 -9.76 -9.52
CA THR A 237 16.93 -9.65 -10.85
C THR A 237 16.19 -8.63 -11.68
N LEU A 238 16.89 -7.74 -12.37
CA LEU A 238 16.26 -6.77 -13.25
C LEU A 238 15.89 -7.36 -14.62
N LYS A 239 14.75 -6.94 -15.16
CA LYS A 239 14.25 -7.33 -16.48
C LYS A 239 13.72 -6.10 -17.22
N LEU A 240 14.14 -5.92 -18.46
CA LEU A 240 13.54 -4.92 -19.34
C LEU A 240 12.31 -5.50 -20.05
N VAL A 241 11.21 -4.77 -20.05
CA VAL A 241 9.97 -5.10 -20.78
C VAL A 241 9.63 -3.94 -21.71
N LYS A 242 9.33 -4.26 -22.97
CA LYS A 242 8.99 -3.26 -23.99
C LYS A 242 7.52 -2.89 -23.94
#